data_AF-A0A0H3J769-F1
#
_entry.id   AF-A0A0H3J769-F1
#
_cell.length_a   1.000
_cell.length_b   1.000
_cell.length_c   1.000
_cell.angle_alpha   90.00
_cell.angle_beta   90.00
_cell.angle_gamma   90.00
#
_symmetry.space_group_name_H-M   'P 1'
#
loop_
_entity.id
_entity.type
_entity.pdbx_description
1 polymer ?
#
loop_
_entity_poly.entity_id
_entity_poly.type
_entity_poly.pdbx_seq_one_letter_code
_entity_poly.pdbx_strand_id
1 'polypeptide(L)'
;MPIESIDSNNNYTVNTNSNIKSTSNSDSNKASAFNDKLNEIISKDDNPSIAKILNEINNETDPVDREEDMILFNDVKHMIRKASGNVNLKMIKEGTITFPSATAPGYVRKAYRKALEKLPESQRGHITLGLALEYNTFIDSAKNGNAKVNSSLSVYENFMNYIEKAINSNPDFLGSGSSQHIRILFNNFQSNLQMY
;
A
#
# COMPACT_ATOMS: atom_id res chain seq x y z
N MET A 1 -12.62 41.97 50.13
CA MET A 1 -13.74 42.63 49.42
C MET A 1 -13.93 41.95 48.07
N PRO A 2 -15.18 41.88 47.59
CA PRO A 2 -15.78 40.65 47.05
C PRO A 2 -16.11 40.71 45.55
N ILE A 3 -16.39 39.52 45.01
CA ILE A 3 -17.42 39.13 44.03
C ILE A 3 -17.60 40.01 42.79
N GLU A 4 -17.40 39.42 41.61
CA GLU A 4 -18.49 39.34 40.62
C GLU A 4 -18.27 38.17 39.65
N SER A 5 -19.17 37.21 39.76
CA SER A 5 -19.48 36.19 38.76
C SER A 5 -20.22 36.82 37.60
N ILE A 6 -19.83 36.52 36.36
CA ILE A 6 -20.71 36.69 35.21
C ILE A 6 -20.58 35.43 34.34
N ASP A 7 -21.60 34.59 34.46
CA ASP A 7 -22.05 33.74 33.36
C ASP A 7 -22.52 34.65 32.22
N SER A 8 -22.07 34.35 31.00
CA SER A 8 -22.82 34.74 29.81
C SER A 8 -22.57 33.73 28.69
N ASN A 9 -23.54 32.82 28.55
CA ASN A 9 -23.91 32.21 27.29
C ASN A 9 -23.88 33.26 26.17
N ASN A 10 -23.00 33.08 25.20
CA ASN A 10 -23.19 33.71 23.89
C ASN A 10 -23.19 32.61 22.82
N ASN A 11 -24.42 32.24 22.48
CA ASN A 11 -24.77 31.66 21.19
C ASN A 11 -24.24 32.57 20.08
N TYR A 12 -23.16 32.16 19.43
CA TYR A 12 -22.82 32.70 18.12
C TYR A 12 -23.53 31.88 17.05
N THR A 13 -24.73 32.34 16.69
CA THR A 13 -25.35 31.99 15.41
C THR A 13 -24.55 32.72 14.32
N VAL A 14 -23.58 32.04 13.72
CA VAL A 14 -22.94 32.52 12.49
C VAL A 14 -23.77 32.02 11.32
N ASN A 15 -24.66 32.89 10.86
CA ASN A 15 -25.26 32.80 9.53
C ASN A 15 -24.18 33.20 8.50
N THR A 16 -23.40 32.24 8.01
CA THR A 16 -22.69 32.41 6.75
C THR A 16 -23.54 31.85 5.62
N ASN A 17 -24.38 32.73 5.05
CA ASN A 17 -24.69 32.68 3.63
C ASN A 17 -23.40 32.93 2.86
N SER A 18 -22.54 31.92 2.80
CA SER A 18 -21.52 31.80 1.78
C SER A 18 -22.12 30.97 0.66
N ASN A 19 -22.50 31.65 -0.42
CA ASN A 19 -22.58 31.07 -1.76
C ASN A 19 -21.20 30.48 -2.10
N ILE A 20 -20.92 29.29 -1.58
CA ILE A 20 -19.83 28.45 -2.04
C ILE A 20 -20.37 27.85 -3.33
N LYS A 21 -19.93 28.43 -4.45
CA LYS A 21 -19.94 27.74 -5.74
C LYS A 21 -19.41 26.34 -5.50
N SER A 22 -20.27 25.35 -5.70
CA SER A 22 -19.88 23.96 -5.84
C SER A 22 -18.83 23.86 -6.94
N THR A 23 -17.55 23.88 -6.56
CA THR A 23 -16.48 23.26 -7.34
C THR A 23 -16.56 21.77 -7.11
N SER A 24 -17.66 21.19 -7.58
CA SER A 24 -17.79 19.77 -7.89
C SER A 24 -17.30 19.54 -9.32
N ASN A 25 -16.65 18.39 -9.56
CA ASN A 25 -16.48 17.70 -10.84
C ASN A 25 -15.05 17.41 -11.33
N SER A 26 -14.08 17.20 -10.43
CA SER A 26 -12.85 16.46 -10.81
C SER A 26 -12.83 15.04 -10.26
N ASP A 27 -13.14 14.85 -8.98
CA ASP A 27 -12.79 13.58 -8.31
C ASP A 27 -13.93 12.55 -8.32
N SER A 28 -15.19 12.98 -8.33
CA SER A 28 -16.36 12.09 -8.49
C SER A 28 -16.35 11.37 -9.85
N ASN A 29 -15.89 12.05 -10.89
CA ASN A 29 -15.84 11.52 -12.26
C ASN A 29 -14.71 10.48 -12.44
N LYS A 30 -13.63 10.58 -11.68
CA LYS A 30 -12.54 9.57 -11.69
C LYS A 30 -12.92 8.32 -10.91
N ALA A 31 -13.56 8.49 -9.76
CA ALA A 31 -14.07 7.37 -8.97
C ALA A 31 -15.18 6.61 -9.73
N SER A 32 -16.08 7.31 -10.42
CA SER A 32 -17.10 6.65 -11.25
C SER A 32 -16.47 5.90 -12.43
N ALA A 33 -15.53 6.52 -13.15
CA ALA A 33 -14.86 5.88 -14.30
C ALA A 33 -14.05 4.63 -13.92
N PHE A 34 -13.47 4.59 -12.72
CA PHE A 34 -12.83 3.40 -12.19
C PHE A 34 -13.85 2.29 -11.87
N ASN A 35 -14.94 2.65 -11.18
CA ASN A 35 -16.01 1.71 -10.84
C ASN A 35 -16.72 1.15 -12.09
N ASP A 36 -16.93 1.98 -13.12
CA ASP A 36 -17.55 1.56 -14.39
C ASP A 36 -16.68 0.55 -15.14
N LYS A 37 -15.36 0.81 -15.22
CA LYS A 37 -14.39 -0.15 -15.79
C LYS A 37 -14.31 -1.43 -14.99
N LEU A 38 -14.40 -1.34 -13.67
CA LEU A 38 -14.38 -2.50 -12.79
C LEU A 38 -15.60 -3.38 -12.98
N ASN A 39 -16.79 -2.78 -13.02
CA ASN A 39 -18.05 -3.48 -13.29
C ASN A 39 -18.06 -4.14 -14.68
N GLU A 40 -17.47 -3.49 -15.69
CA GLU A 40 -17.29 -4.09 -17.02
C GLU A 40 -16.41 -5.35 -16.97
N ILE A 41 -15.29 -5.32 -16.23
CA ILE A 41 -14.41 -6.49 -16.07
C ILE A 41 -15.12 -7.62 -15.30
N ILE A 42 -15.88 -7.29 -14.26
CA ILE A 42 -16.70 -8.27 -13.50
C ILE A 42 -17.69 -8.96 -14.44
N SER A 43 -18.36 -8.21 -15.30
CA SER A 43 -19.39 -8.74 -16.21
C SER A 43 -18.86 -9.68 -17.30
N LYS A 44 -17.54 -9.72 -17.52
CA LYS A 44 -16.88 -10.48 -18.60
C LYS A 44 -16.08 -11.69 -18.13
N ASP A 45 -15.98 -11.95 -16.83
CA ASP A 45 -15.15 -13.03 -16.28
C ASP A 45 -16.04 -14.08 -15.59
N ASP A 46 -16.16 -15.26 -16.21
CA ASP A 46 -17.01 -16.36 -15.71
C ASP A 46 -16.45 -17.04 -14.44
N ASN A 47 -15.29 -16.58 -13.95
CA ASN A 47 -14.66 -17.14 -12.76
C ASN A 47 -15.26 -16.50 -11.48
N PRO A 48 -15.96 -17.28 -10.62
CA PRO A 48 -16.63 -16.75 -9.43
C PRO A 48 -15.65 -16.17 -8.40
N SER A 49 -14.41 -16.67 -8.34
CA SER A 49 -13.36 -16.11 -7.47
C SER A 49 -12.93 -14.73 -7.95
N ILE A 50 -12.87 -14.50 -9.27
CA ILE A 50 -12.54 -13.17 -9.82
C ILE A 50 -13.64 -12.17 -9.51
N ALA A 51 -14.90 -12.50 -9.79
CA ALA A 51 -16.02 -11.61 -9.49
C ALA A 51 -16.09 -11.27 -7.99
N LYS A 52 -15.88 -12.27 -7.13
CA LYS A 52 -15.82 -12.08 -5.68
C LYS A 52 -14.71 -11.12 -5.26
N ILE A 53 -13.48 -11.33 -5.73
CA ILE A 53 -12.33 -10.47 -5.39
C ILE A 53 -12.56 -9.04 -5.87
N LEU A 54 -13.10 -8.84 -7.08
CA LEU A 54 -13.37 -7.50 -7.60
C LEU A 54 -14.46 -6.78 -6.78
N ASN A 55 -15.47 -7.50 -6.31
CA ASN A 55 -16.45 -6.96 -5.37
C ASN A 55 -15.82 -6.60 -4.01
N GLU A 56 -14.91 -7.43 -3.49
CA GLU A 56 -14.15 -7.13 -2.26
C GLU A 56 -13.34 -5.83 -2.43
N ILE A 57 -12.62 -5.67 -3.54
CA ILE A 57 -11.85 -4.45 -3.84
C ILE A 57 -12.78 -3.24 -3.98
N ASN A 58 -13.91 -3.36 -4.70
CA ASN A 58 -14.83 -2.25 -4.91
C ASN A 58 -15.45 -1.72 -3.59
N ASN A 59 -15.57 -2.58 -2.58
CA ASN A 59 -16.10 -2.26 -1.27
C ASN A 59 -15.05 -1.69 -0.29
N GLU A 60 -13.76 -1.63 -0.67
CA GLU A 60 -12.72 -1.02 0.17
C GLU A 60 -13.01 0.48 0.33
N THR A 61 -13.07 0.97 1.57
CA THR A 61 -13.41 2.36 1.90
C THR A 61 -12.25 3.32 1.68
N ASP A 62 -11.02 2.86 1.89
CA ASP A 62 -9.83 3.68 1.65
C ASP A 62 -9.46 3.67 0.15
N PRO A 63 -9.46 4.83 -0.54
CA PRO A 63 -9.20 4.88 -1.97
C PRO A 63 -7.78 4.46 -2.36
N VAL A 64 -6.82 4.60 -1.45
CA VAL A 64 -5.42 4.18 -1.66
C VAL A 64 -5.29 2.67 -1.53
N ASP A 65 -5.91 2.06 -0.52
CA ASP A 65 -5.96 0.59 -0.42
C ASP A 65 -6.67 -0.03 -1.62
N ARG A 66 -7.78 0.57 -2.07
CA ARG A 66 -8.50 0.14 -3.26
C ARG A 66 -7.61 0.18 -4.52
N GLU A 67 -6.87 1.26 -4.72
CA GLU A 67 -5.94 1.42 -5.85
C GLU A 67 -4.87 0.33 -5.84
N GLU A 68 -4.18 0.15 -4.71
CA GLU A 68 -3.08 -0.82 -4.60
C GLU A 68 -3.57 -2.27 -4.64
N ASP A 69 -4.77 -2.55 -4.16
CA ASP A 69 -5.40 -3.88 -4.29
C ASP A 69 -5.77 -4.22 -5.71
N MET A 70 -6.21 -3.23 -6.50
CA MET A 70 -6.45 -3.41 -7.92
C MET A 70 -5.16 -3.72 -8.69
N ILE A 71 -4.05 -3.06 -8.35
CA ILE A 71 -2.74 -3.33 -8.95
C ILE A 71 -2.32 -4.76 -8.63
N LEU A 72 -2.35 -5.15 -7.35
CA LEU A 72 -2.03 -6.53 -6.93
C LEU A 72 -2.91 -7.55 -7.65
N PHE A 73 -4.22 -7.30 -7.74
CA PHE A 73 -5.15 -8.18 -8.44
C PHE A 73 -4.74 -8.37 -9.90
N ASN A 74 -4.40 -7.30 -10.62
CA ASN A 74 -3.99 -7.39 -12.02
C ASN A 74 -2.72 -8.23 -12.20
N ASP A 75 -1.75 -8.09 -11.29
CA ASP A 75 -0.50 -8.86 -11.32
C ASP A 75 -0.76 -10.37 -11.13
N VAL A 76 -1.66 -10.73 -10.23
CA VAL A 76 -1.92 -12.14 -9.84
C VAL A 76 -3.17 -12.75 -10.48
N LYS A 77 -3.92 -12.01 -11.30
CA LYS A 77 -5.18 -12.45 -11.93
C LYS A 77 -5.02 -13.78 -12.66
N HIS A 78 -3.90 -13.95 -13.36
CA HIS A 78 -3.59 -15.18 -14.09
C HIS A 78 -3.43 -16.41 -13.18
N MET A 79 -2.93 -16.22 -11.96
CA MET A 79 -2.83 -17.29 -10.95
C MET A 79 -4.20 -17.64 -10.39
N ILE A 80 -5.04 -16.64 -10.12
CA ILE A 80 -6.42 -16.84 -9.64
C ILE A 80 -7.21 -17.70 -10.62
N ARG A 81 -7.06 -17.48 -11.94
CA ARG A 81 -7.74 -18.29 -12.97
C ARG A 81 -7.35 -19.76 -12.94
N LYS A 82 -6.14 -20.08 -12.51
CA LYS A 82 -5.61 -21.45 -12.43
C LYS A 82 -5.88 -22.12 -11.08
N ALA A 83 -6.28 -21.35 -10.07
CA ALA A 83 -6.53 -21.88 -8.74
C ALA A 83 -7.78 -22.76 -8.73
N SER A 84 -7.66 -23.95 -8.15
CA SER A 84 -8.82 -24.81 -7.87
C SER A 84 -9.51 -24.32 -6.60
N GLY A 85 -10.76 -23.87 -6.72
CA GLY A 85 -11.61 -23.51 -5.57
C GLY A 85 -11.90 -22.02 -5.42
N ASN A 86 -12.60 -21.69 -4.33
CA ASN A 86 -13.05 -20.34 -4.02
C ASN A 86 -11.91 -19.55 -3.35
N VAL A 87 -11.31 -18.62 -4.09
CA VAL A 87 -10.27 -17.72 -3.62
C VAL A 87 -10.88 -16.36 -3.25
N ASN A 88 -10.33 -15.70 -2.24
CA ASN A 88 -10.69 -14.33 -1.85
C ASN A 88 -9.43 -13.45 -1.76
N LEU A 89 -9.62 -12.13 -1.64
CA LEU A 89 -8.51 -11.17 -1.67
C LEU A 89 -7.57 -11.37 -0.49
N LYS A 90 -8.11 -11.68 0.69
CA LYS A 90 -7.32 -11.93 1.89
C LYS A 90 -6.34 -13.09 1.68
N MET A 91 -6.81 -14.22 1.15
CA MET A 91 -5.97 -15.38 0.85
C MET A 91 -4.88 -15.04 -0.17
N ILE A 92 -5.18 -14.21 -1.16
CA ILE A 92 -4.18 -13.72 -2.12
C ILE A 92 -3.13 -12.88 -1.41
N LYS A 93 -3.52 -11.90 -0.60
CA LYS A 93 -2.58 -11.04 0.13
C LYS A 93 -1.69 -11.84 1.09
N GLU A 94 -2.26 -12.79 1.83
CA GLU A 94 -1.51 -13.63 2.76
C GLU A 94 -0.59 -14.65 2.06
N GLY A 95 -0.98 -15.12 0.87
CA GLY A 95 -0.20 -16.08 0.09
C GLY A 95 0.85 -15.45 -0.85
N THR A 96 0.86 -14.13 -1.01
CA THR A 96 1.76 -13.45 -1.96
C THR A 96 3.02 -12.95 -1.26
N ILE A 97 4.17 -13.51 -1.63
CA ILE A 97 5.48 -13.07 -1.15
C ILE A 97 5.84 -11.75 -1.84
N THR A 98 5.80 -10.65 -1.08
CA THR A 98 6.02 -9.28 -1.58
C THR A 98 6.75 -8.45 -0.53
N PHE A 99 7.46 -7.42 -1.00
CA PHE A 99 7.93 -6.34 -0.16
C PHE A 99 7.43 -4.99 -0.70
N PRO A 100 6.79 -4.15 0.13
CA PRO A 100 6.17 -4.46 1.42
C PRO A 100 5.18 -5.63 1.32
N SER A 101 4.76 -6.21 2.44
CA SER A 101 3.73 -7.26 2.42
C SER A 101 2.47 -6.77 1.71
N ALA A 102 1.81 -7.65 0.95
CA ALA A 102 0.52 -7.35 0.33
C ALA A 102 -0.61 -7.02 1.33
N THR A 103 -0.43 -7.36 2.62
CA THR A 103 -1.32 -6.96 3.72
C THR A 103 -0.97 -5.62 4.36
N ALA A 104 0.14 -4.98 3.93
CA ALA A 104 0.52 -3.65 4.40
C ALA A 104 -0.53 -2.61 3.97
N PRO A 105 -0.72 -1.54 4.76
CA PRO A 105 -1.60 -0.43 4.38
C PRO A 105 -1.27 0.11 2.99
N GLY A 106 -2.30 0.54 2.25
CA GLY A 106 -2.18 0.97 0.86
C GLY A 106 -1.16 2.09 0.68
N TYR A 107 -1.11 3.06 1.60
CA TYR A 107 -0.12 4.15 1.53
C TYR A 107 1.33 3.65 1.59
N VAL A 108 1.61 2.57 2.32
CA VAL A 108 2.95 1.94 2.38
C VAL A 108 3.29 1.28 1.05
N ARG A 109 2.35 0.47 0.52
CA ARG A 109 2.53 -0.21 -0.78
C ARG A 109 2.72 0.81 -1.91
N LYS A 110 1.92 1.87 -1.92
CA LYS A 110 2.01 2.99 -2.86
C LYS A 110 3.33 3.74 -2.75
N ALA A 111 3.79 4.04 -1.54
CA ALA A 111 5.07 4.71 -1.32
C ALA A 111 6.23 3.90 -1.88
N TYR A 112 6.23 2.58 -1.69
CA TYR A 112 7.22 1.68 -2.26
C TYR A 112 7.13 1.59 -3.78
N ARG A 113 5.93 1.37 -4.33
CA ARG A 113 5.71 1.30 -5.78
C ARG A 113 6.21 2.57 -6.49
N LYS A 114 5.88 3.76 -5.96
CA LYS A 114 6.38 5.04 -6.49
C LYS A 114 7.90 5.17 -6.40
N ALA A 115 8.53 4.62 -5.36
CA ALA A 115 9.97 4.60 -5.23
C ALA A 115 10.61 3.64 -6.26
N LEU A 116 9.99 2.49 -6.50
CA LEU A 116 10.41 1.51 -7.50
C LEU A 116 10.32 2.06 -8.93
N GLU A 117 9.29 2.88 -9.21
CA GLU A 117 9.11 3.58 -10.50
C GLU A 117 10.25 4.55 -10.84
N LYS A 118 11.10 4.93 -9.87
CA LYS A 118 12.30 5.75 -10.10
C LYS A 118 13.51 4.94 -10.58
N LEU A 119 13.46 3.61 -10.47
CA LEU A 119 14.53 2.75 -10.94
C LEU A 119 14.37 2.41 -12.43
N PRO A 120 15.46 2.04 -13.12
CA PRO A 120 15.39 1.46 -14.46
C PRO A 120 14.50 0.22 -14.48
N GLU A 121 13.62 0.11 -15.48
CA GLU A 121 12.65 -1.00 -15.59
C GLU A 121 13.32 -2.37 -15.52
N SER A 122 14.46 -2.53 -16.18
CA SER A 122 15.26 -3.77 -16.20
C SER A 122 15.76 -4.24 -14.84
N GLN A 123 15.78 -3.36 -13.83
CA GLN A 123 16.24 -3.68 -12.48
C GLN A 123 15.09 -3.98 -11.51
N ARG A 124 13.86 -3.53 -11.82
CA ARG A 124 12.74 -3.53 -10.87
C ARG A 124 12.35 -4.92 -10.42
N GLY A 125 12.23 -5.87 -11.36
CA GLY A 125 11.80 -7.24 -11.07
C GLY A 125 12.78 -7.96 -10.16
N HIS A 126 14.08 -7.87 -10.49
CA HIS A 126 15.15 -8.49 -9.71
C HIS A 126 15.22 -7.93 -8.27
N ILE A 127 15.21 -6.60 -8.13
CA ILE A 127 15.24 -5.94 -6.82
C ILE A 127 13.99 -6.27 -6.00
N THR A 128 12.80 -6.24 -6.63
CA THR A 128 11.53 -6.53 -5.94
C THR A 128 11.50 -7.96 -5.43
N LEU A 129 11.93 -8.93 -6.24
CA LEU A 129 12.00 -10.32 -5.81
C LEU A 129 13.02 -10.51 -4.69
N GLY A 130 14.23 -9.96 -4.83
CA GLY A 130 15.27 -10.05 -3.81
C GLY A 130 14.82 -9.47 -2.46
N LEU A 131 14.21 -8.28 -2.47
CA LEU A 131 13.68 -7.65 -1.26
C LEU A 131 12.50 -8.43 -0.67
N ALA A 132 11.62 -8.99 -1.48
CA ALA A 132 10.50 -9.80 -0.99
C ALA A 132 10.98 -11.07 -0.26
N LEU A 133 11.98 -11.75 -0.80
CA LEU A 133 12.59 -12.94 -0.19
C LEU A 133 13.30 -12.58 1.12
N GLU A 134 14.13 -11.53 1.11
CA GLU A 134 14.83 -11.08 2.31
C GLU A 134 13.88 -10.56 3.39
N TYR A 135 12.81 -9.87 3.00
CA TYR A 135 11.80 -9.41 3.93
C TYR A 135 11.12 -10.59 4.63
N ASN A 136 10.76 -11.63 3.89
CA ASN A 136 10.18 -12.82 4.50
C ASN A 136 11.15 -13.48 5.51
N THR A 137 12.42 -13.64 5.13
CA THR A 137 13.48 -14.15 6.02
C THR A 137 13.65 -13.29 7.28
N PHE A 138 13.63 -11.96 7.13
CA PHE A 138 13.73 -11.01 8.24
C PHE A 138 12.55 -11.14 9.21
N ILE A 139 11.32 -11.21 8.67
CA ILE A 139 10.11 -11.35 9.48
C ILE A 139 10.07 -12.69 10.21
N ASP A 140 10.44 -13.79 9.55
CA ASP A 140 10.46 -15.11 10.16
C ASP A 140 11.52 -15.23 11.25
N SER A 141 12.69 -14.63 11.04
CA SER A 141 13.74 -14.52 12.06
C SER A 141 13.26 -13.73 13.29
N ALA A 142 12.53 -12.63 13.09
CA ALA A 142 11.99 -11.83 14.17
C ALA A 142 10.90 -12.58 14.98
N LYS A 143 10.03 -13.32 14.30
CA LYS A 143 9.01 -14.18 14.95
C LYS A 143 9.65 -15.27 15.81
N ASN A 144 10.69 -15.93 15.30
CA ASN A 144 11.41 -16.98 16.02
C ASN A 144 12.17 -16.44 17.24
N GLY A 145 12.54 -15.16 17.24
CA GLY A 145 13.16 -14.47 18.36
C GLY A 145 12.20 -13.92 19.42
N ASN A 146 10.90 -14.26 19.38
CA ASN A 146 9.84 -13.67 20.21
C ASN A 146 9.72 -12.13 20.10
N ALA A 147 10.27 -11.52 19.04
CA ALA A 147 10.05 -10.11 18.79
C ALA A 147 8.64 -9.93 18.25
N LYS A 148 7.83 -9.07 18.87
CA LYS A 148 6.58 -8.64 18.25
C LYS A 148 6.94 -7.83 17.00
N VAL A 149 6.81 -8.46 15.84
CA VAL A 149 6.75 -7.75 14.57
C VAL A 149 5.41 -7.04 14.52
N ASN A 150 5.36 -5.85 15.13
CA ASN A 150 4.20 -4.98 14.98
C ASN A 150 4.15 -4.52 13.53
N SER A 151 2.99 -4.46 12.89
CA SER A 151 2.78 -3.87 11.57
C SER A 151 2.95 -2.33 11.55
N SER A 152 3.80 -1.80 12.42
CA SER A 152 4.19 -0.39 12.49
C SER A 152 5.22 -0.06 11.43
N LEU A 153 5.28 1.21 11.03
CA LEU A 153 6.23 1.72 10.03
C LEU A 153 7.69 1.39 10.37
N SER A 154 8.01 1.30 11.67
CA SER A 154 9.34 0.92 12.17
C SER A 154 9.83 -0.44 11.69
N VAL A 155 8.94 -1.37 11.30
CA VAL A 155 9.38 -2.67 10.73
C VAL A 155 10.04 -2.47 9.38
N TYR A 156 9.54 -1.55 8.55
CA TYR A 156 10.17 -1.24 7.26
C TYR A 156 11.51 -0.54 7.46
N GLU A 157 11.62 0.36 8.43
CA GLU A 157 12.89 1.02 8.78
C GLU A 157 13.93 0.01 9.27
N ASN A 158 13.54 -0.90 10.16
CA ASN A 158 14.42 -1.96 10.65
C ASN A 158 14.87 -2.89 9.51
N PHE A 159 13.96 -3.23 8.60
CA PHE A 159 14.30 -4.04 7.43
C PHE A 159 15.26 -3.30 6.48
N MET A 160 15.01 -2.02 6.17
CA MET A 160 15.91 -1.21 5.34
C MET A 160 17.31 -1.12 5.96
N ASN A 161 17.40 -0.95 7.28
CA ASN A 161 18.67 -0.99 8.01
C ASN A 161 19.35 -2.36 7.97
N TYR A 162 18.59 -3.45 8.04
CA TYR A 162 19.11 -4.82 7.88
C TYR A 162 19.74 -5.00 6.49
N ILE A 163 19.05 -4.61 5.44
CA ILE A 163 19.56 -4.69 4.06
C ILE A 163 20.77 -3.77 3.86
N GLU A 164 20.76 -2.55 4.40
CA GLU A 164 21.90 -1.64 4.29
C GLU A 164 23.15 -2.21 4.96
N LYS A 165 23.02 -2.87 6.11
CA LYS A 165 24.14 -3.59 6.75
C LYS A 165 24.64 -4.76 5.89
N ALA A 166 23.73 -5.50 5.26
CA ALA A 166 24.09 -6.60 4.37
C ALA A 166 24.84 -6.08 3.13
N ILE A 167 24.37 -4.99 2.51
CA ILE A 167 25.03 -4.32 1.38
C ILE A 167 26.41 -3.77 1.76
N ASN A 168 26.55 -3.15 2.93
CA ASN A 168 27.85 -2.65 3.38
C ASN A 168 28.86 -3.76 3.64
N SER A 169 28.39 -4.96 4.01
CA SER A 169 29.24 -6.14 4.20
C SER A 169 29.55 -6.85 2.89
N ASN A 170 28.57 -6.88 1.97
CA ASN A 170 28.67 -7.47 0.64
C ASN A 170 27.88 -6.60 -0.36
N PRO A 171 28.55 -5.73 -1.15
CA PRO A 171 27.88 -4.84 -2.09
C PRO A 171 27.04 -5.53 -3.17
N ASP A 172 27.26 -6.84 -3.38
CA ASP A 172 26.51 -7.68 -4.31
C ASP A 172 25.50 -8.60 -3.59
N PHE A 173 25.09 -8.26 -2.36
CA PHE A 173 24.18 -9.05 -1.53
C PHE A 173 22.89 -9.47 -2.25
N LEU A 174 22.30 -8.55 -3.03
CA LEU A 174 21.14 -8.82 -3.88
C LEU A 174 21.53 -8.90 -5.36
N GLY A 175 22.73 -9.34 -5.68
CA GLY A 175 23.25 -9.45 -7.05
C GLY A 175 23.99 -8.20 -7.54
N SER A 176 24.77 -8.40 -8.61
CA SER A 176 25.75 -7.42 -9.09
C SER A 176 25.13 -6.07 -9.46
N GLY A 177 25.67 -4.99 -8.88
CA GLY A 177 25.25 -3.61 -9.21
C GLY A 177 23.88 -3.19 -8.66
N SER A 178 23.24 -4.01 -7.81
CA SER A 178 21.93 -3.71 -7.22
C SER A 178 22.00 -2.72 -6.05
N SER A 179 23.13 -2.66 -5.33
CA SER A 179 23.27 -1.88 -4.09
C SER A 179 22.97 -0.39 -4.24
N GLN A 180 23.46 0.25 -5.30
CA GLN A 180 23.15 1.67 -5.55
C GLN A 180 21.65 1.89 -5.82
N HIS A 181 21.03 0.99 -6.61
CA HIS A 181 19.61 1.07 -6.91
C HIS A 181 18.75 0.83 -5.66
N ILE A 182 19.15 -0.10 -4.79
CA ILE A 182 18.47 -0.36 -3.51
C ILE A 182 18.55 0.85 -2.59
N ARG A 183 19.71 1.51 -2.48
CA ARG A 183 19.85 2.75 -1.71
C ARG A 183 18.96 3.87 -2.24
N ILE A 184 18.93 4.06 -3.56
CA ILE A 184 18.01 5.03 -4.20
C ILE A 184 16.56 4.68 -3.89
N LEU A 185 16.18 3.41 -4.01
CA LEU A 185 14.85 2.91 -3.71
C LEU A 185 14.46 3.20 -2.25
N PHE A 186 15.30 2.84 -1.29
CA PHE A 186 15.01 3.05 0.14
C PHE A 186 14.95 4.52 0.53
N ASN A 187 15.85 5.36 0.00
CA ASN A 187 15.79 6.80 0.26
C ASN A 187 14.47 7.41 -0.25
N ASN A 188 14.04 7.02 -1.46
CA ASN A 188 12.76 7.48 -2.02
C ASN A 188 11.57 6.88 -1.27
N PHE A 189 11.64 5.61 -0.87
CA PHE A 189 10.59 4.95 -0.12
C PHE A 189 10.37 5.62 1.24
N GLN A 190 11.45 5.86 2.00
CA GLN A 190 11.40 6.57 3.27
C GLN A 190 10.86 7.99 3.11
N SER A 191 11.31 8.72 2.08
CA SER A 191 10.80 10.07 1.78
C SER A 191 9.31 10.05 1.44
N ASN A 192 8.85 9.06 0.67
CA ASN A 192 7.44 8.91 0.32
C ASN A 192 6.57 8.53 1.52
N LEU A 193 7.10 7.72 2.46
CA LEU A 193 6.39 7.34 3.69
C LEU A 193 6.14 8.54 4.60
N GLN A 194 7.04 9.53 4.62
CA GLN A 194 6.89 10.75 5.42
C GLN A 194 5.81 11.71 4.88
N MET A 195 5.26 11.47 3.69
CA MET A 195 4.21 12.30 3.09
C MET A 195 2.80 11.91 3.52
N TYR A 196 2.65 10.81 4.29
CA TYR A 196 1.38 10.28 4.79
C TYR A 196 1.39 10.25 6.32
#